data_AF-A0A2I0GKI8-F1
#
_entry.id   AF-A0A2I0GKI8-F1
#
_cell.length_a   1.000
_cell.length_b   1.000
_cell.length_c   1.000
_cell.angle_alpha   90.00
_cell.angle_beta   90.00
_cell.angle_gamma   90.00
#
_symmetry.space_group_name_H-M   'P 1'
#
loop_
_entity.id
_entity.type
_entity.pdbx_description
1 polymer ?
#
loop_
_entity_poly.entity_id
_entity_poly.type
_entity_poly.pdbx_seq_one_letter_code
_entity_poly.pdbx_strand_id
1 'polypeptide(L)' 'MVVDECDSTMGCDDDHDYQPPCANNIVDASRAVWAALGVPQDSDDWGWMDITWLDA' A
#
# COMPACT_ATOMS: atom_id res chain seq x y z
N MET A 1 6.67 -8.21 7.94
CA MET A 1 7.72 -7.31 8.47
C MET A 1 7.52 -5.96 7.81
N VAL A 2 7.44 -4.89 8.60
CA VAL A 2 7.42 -3.52 8.08
C VAL A 2 8.85 -3.14 7.71
N VAL A 3 9.05 -2.57 6.51
CA VAL A 3 10.38 -2.27 5.96
C VAL A 3 10.53 -0.84 5.44
N ASP A 4 9.42 -0.12 5.28
CA ASP A 4 9.40 1.23 4.70
C ASP A 4 8.17 2.01 5.21
N GLU A 5 8.12 3.30 4.88
CA GLU A 5 7.03 4.22 5.19
C GLU A 5 6.25 4.61 3.93
N CYS A 6 4.92 4.64 4.04
CA CYS A 6 4.05 5.32 3.07
C CYS A 6 3.75 6.72 3.63
N ASP A 7 4.50 7.74 3.19
CA ASP A 7 4.50 9.07 3.82
C ASP A 7 3.15 9.78 3.62
N SER A 8 2.49 10.10 4.73
CA SER A 8 1.17 10.77 4.74
C SER A 8 1.25 12.29 4.98
N THR A 9 2.47 12.84 5.05
CA THR A 9 2.75 14.23 5.40
C THR A 9 3.32 15.05 4.24
N MET A 10 4.01 14.40 3.30
CA MET A 10 4.69 15.02 2.16
C MET A 10 4.25 14.40 0.82
N GLY A 11 4.38 15.15 -0.26
CA GLY A 11 3.96 14.78 -1.61
C GLY A 11 3.62 16.00 -2.47
N CYS A 12 3.16 15.77 -3.70
CA CYS A 12 2.84 16.80 -4.69
C CYS A 12 4.05 17.69 -5.06
N ASP A 13 5.26 17.15 -4.98
CA ASP A 13 6.52 17.82 -5.30
C ASP A 13 7.41 16.95 -6.23
N ASP A 14 8.55 17.49 -6.67
CA ASP A 14 9.46 16.82 -7.59
C ASP A 14 10.08 15.54 -6.99
N ASP A 15 10.38 15.53 -5.68
CA ASP A 15 11.04 14.40 -5.02
C ASP A 15 10.11 13.18 -4.90
N HIS A 16 8.79 13.41 -4.91
CA HIS A 16 7.75 12.38 -4.83
C HIS A 16 7.05 12.12 -6.18
N ASP A 17 7.68 12.46 -7.31
CA ASP A 17 7.10 12.32 -8.67
C ASP A 17 5.71 12.98 -8.82
N TYR A 18 5.46 14.06 -8.06
CA TYR A 18 4.17 14.74 -7.94
C TYR A 18 3.00 13.87 -7.47
N GLN A 19 3.28 12.70 -6.90
CA GLN A 19 2.27 11.85 -6.28
C GLN A 19 1.73 12.51 -5.00
N PRO A 20 0.43 12.37 -4.69
CA PRO A 20 -0.12 12.91 -3.45
C PRO A 20 0.45 12.18 -2.22
N PRO A 21 0.40 12.81 -1.04
CA PRO A 21 0.70 12.12 0.20
C PRO A 21 -0.17 10.86 0.36
N CYS A 22 0.40 9.83 0.97
CA CYS A 22 -0.28 8.58 1.27
C CYS A 22 -1.46 8.80 2.23
N ALA A 23 -2.51 8.00 2.11
CA ALA A 23 -3.58 8.02 3.11
C ALA A 23 -3.10 7.43 4.44
N ASN A 24 -3.68 7.88 5.55
CA ASN A 24 -3.19 7.58 6.90
C ASN A 24 -3.52 6.17 7.41
N ASN A 25 -4.21 5.36 6.61
CA ASN A 25 -4.68 4.02 6.95
C ASN A 25 -4.23 2.96 5.93
N ILE A 26 -3.13 3.21 5.22
CA ILE A 26 -2.62 2.33 4.16
C ILE A 26 -1.58 1.35 4.70
N VAL A 27 -1.69 0.10 4.26
CA VAL A 27 -0.62 -0.90 4.31
C VAL A 27 -0.20 -1.15 2.86
N ASP A 28 0.91 -0.54 2.44
CA ASP A 28 1.43 -0.76 1.09
C ASP A 28 2.21 -2.06 1.03
N ALA A 29 1.84 -2.93 0.10
CA ALA A 29 2.16 -4.35 0.15
C ALA A 29 2.81 -4.83 -1.15
N SER A 30 3.95 -5.52 -1.01
CA SER A 30 4.62 -6.14 -2.15
C SER A 30 3.75 -7.19 -2.84
N ARG A 31 4.03 -7.48 -4.12
CA ARG A 31 3.34 -8.53 -4.90
C ARG A 31 3.31 -9.90 -4.20
N ALA A 32 4.31 -10.20 -3.37
CA ALA A 32 4.36 -11.45 -2.61
C ALA A 32 3.28 -11.53 -1.52
N VAL A 33 2.92 -10.42 -0.89
CA VAL A 33 1.85 -10.34 0.11
C VAL A 33 0.50 -10.60 -0.57
N TRP A 34 0.23 -9.92 -1.69
CA TRP A 34 -0.99 -10.16 -2.47
C TRP A 34 -1.14 -11.62 -2.91
N ALA A 35 -0.05 -12.25 -3.38
CA ALA A 35 -0.04 -13.66 -3.75
C ALA A 35 -0.29 -14.59 -2.54
N ALA A 36 0.26 -14.27 -1.36
CA ALA A 36 0.05 -15.04 -0.14
C ALA A 36 -1.39 -14.90 0.40
N LEU A 37 -2.04 -13.76 0.17
CA LEU A 37 -3.46 -13.55 0.44
C LEU A 37 -4.38 -14.19 -0.61
N GLY A 38 -3.82 -14.66 -1.73
CA GLY A 38 -4.57 -15.33 -2.80
C GLY A 38 -5.36 -14.37 -3.70
N VAL A 39 -4.98 -13.10 -3.78
CA VAL A 39 -5.67 -12.09 -4.60
C VAL A 39 -5.11 -12.09 -6.03
N PRO A 40 -5.92 -12.42 -7.05
CA PRO A 40 -5.50 -12.41 -8.46
C PRO A 40 -5.32 -10.99 -9.00
N GLN A 41 -4.41 -10.81 -9.97
CA GLN A 41 -4.14 -9.50 -10.59
C GLN A 41 -5.29 -8.94 -11.43
N ASP A 42 -6.15 -9.81 -11.92
CA ASP A 42 -7.32 -9.50 -12.74
C ASP A 42 -8.62 -9.42 -11.91
N SER A 43 -8.52 -9.53 -10.58
CA SER A 43 -9.67 -9.36 -9.68
C SER A 43 -9.95 -7.89 -9.39
N ASP A 44 -11.20 -7.58 -9.04
CA ASP A 44 -11.62 -6.24 -8.65
C ASP A 44 -10.96 -5.77 -7.33
N ASP A 45 -10.45 -6.71 -6.51
CA ASP A 45 -9.73 -6.43 -5.27
C ASP A 45 -8.25 -6.04 -5.53
N TRP A 46 -7.74 -6.23 -6.75
CA TRP A 46 -6.36 -5.90 -7.06
C TRP A 46 -6.16 -4.39 -7.15
N GLY A 47 -5.17 -3.89 -6.41
CA GLY A 47 -4.83 -2.46 -6.34
C GLY A 47 -5.30 -1.83 -5.04
N TRP A 48 -6.56 -2.03 -4.66
CA TRP A 48 -7.12 -1.54 -3.39
C TRP A 48 -8.10 -2.56 -2.80
N MET A 49 -7.87 -2.97 -1.55
CA MET A 49 -8.74 -3.88 -0.81
C MET A 49 -8.74 -3.52 0.67
N ASP A 50 -9.90 -3.59 1.31
CA ASP A 50 -10.01 -3.42 2.75
C ASP A 50 -9.41 -4.62 3.48
N ILE A 51 -8.53 -4.35 4.45
CA ILE A 51 -7.91 -5.38 5.29
C ILE A 51 -7.99 -5.03 6.77
N THR A 52 -7.75 -6.03 7.60
CA THR A 52 -7.41 -5.82 9.02
C THR A 52 -6.01 -6.36 9.27
N TRP A 53 -5.27 -5.70 10.15
CA TRP A 53 -3.92 -6.11 10.52
C TRP A 53 -3.69 -5.91 12.02
N LEU A 54 -2.78 -6.70 12.57
CA LEU A 54 -2.30 -6.64 13.94
C LEU A 54 -0.80 -6.89 13.90
N ASP A 55 -0.07 -6.41 14.90
CA ASP A 55 1.31 -6.85 15.08
C ASP A 55 1.32 -8.34 15.43
N ALA A 56 2.31 -9.06 14.90
CA ALA A 56 2.36 -10.53 14.92
C ALA A 56 3.04 -11.08 16.18
#